data_AF-A0A956KE67-F1
#
_entry.id   AF-A0A956KE67-F1
#
_cell.length_a   1.000
_cell.length_b   1.000
_cell.length_c   1.000
_cell.angle_alpha   90.00
_cell.angle_beta   90.00
_cell.angle_gamma   90.00
#
_symmetry.space_group_name_H-M   'P 1'
#
loop_
_entity.id
_entity.type
_entity.pdbx_description
1 polymer ?
#
loop_
_entity_poly.entity_id
_entity_poly.type
_entity_poly.pdbx_seq_one_letter_code
_entity_poly.pdbx_strand_id
1 'polypeptide(L)' 'MLPALTVGLAIALAPPTARAFCGFYVSGADGNLYNNATQVVLMRDGNRTVLSMANNYQGPPQDFAMVVPVPVVL' A
#
# COMPACT_ATOMS: atom_id res chain seq x y z
N MET A 1 29.48 -28.55 -11.45
CA MET A 1 28.86 -28.35 -10.12
C MET A 1 28.77 -26.88 -9.72
N LEU A 2 29.80 -26.06 -9.99
CA LEU A 2 29.77 -24.59 -9.79
C LEU A 2 28.59 -23.82 -10.45
N PRO A 3 28.22 -24.08 -11.73
CA PRO A 3 27.18 -23.28 -12.39
C PRO A 3 25.77 -23.58 -11.87
N ALA A 4 25.54 -24.78 -11.35
CA ALA A 4 24.27 -25.14 -10.73
C ALA A 4 24.05 -24.40 -9.40
N LEU A 5 25.14 -24.19 -8.64
CA LEU A 5 25.11 -23.46 -7.38
C LEU A 5 24.82 -21.96 -7.60
N THR A 6 25.42 -21.37 -8.64
CA THR A 6 25.18 -19.96 -8.98
C THR A 6 23.75 -19.71 -9.47
N VAL A 7 23.17 -20.64 -10.23
CA VAL A 7 21.76 -20.55 -10.66
C VAL A 7 20.81 -20.72 -9.48
N GLY A 8 21.08 -21.67 -8.59
CA GLY A 8 20.26 -21.89 -7.38
C GLY A 8 20.25 -20.65 -6.47
N LEU A 9 21.41 -20.01 -6.28
CA LEU A 9 21.52 -18.80 -5.45
C LEU A 9 20.78 -17.61 -6.07
N ALA A 10 20.82 -17.45 -7.41
CA ALA A 10 20.10 -16.38 -8.10
C ALA A 10 18.58 -16.50 -7.94
N ILE A 11 18.04 -17.73 -7.95
CA ILE A 11 16.61 -17.99 -7.73
C ILE A 11 16.22 -17.72 -6.27
N ALA A 12 17.08 -18.05 -5.31
CA ALA A 12 16.82 -17.83 -3.89
C ALA A 12 16.78 -16.34 -3.51
N LEU A 13 17.46 -15.47 -4.25
CA LEU A 13 17.48 -14.01 -4.03
C LEU A 13 16.42 -13.24 -4.83
N ALA A 14 15.56 -13.93 -5.58
CA ALA A 14 14.51 -13.27 -6.35
C ALA A 14 13.47 -12.63 -5.39
N PRO A 15 13.18 -11.32 -5.51
CA PRO A 15 12.18 -10.68 -4.66
C PRO A 15 10.78 -11.24 -4.97
N PRO A 16 9.95 -11.50 -3.94
CA PRO A 16 8.57 -11.92 -4.14
C PRO A 16 7.76 -10.83 -4.84
N THR A 17 6.73 -11.22 -5.58
CA THR A 17 5.80 -10.29 -6.22
C THR A 17 5.05 -9.48 -5.15
N ALA A 18 5.41 -8.21 -5.00
CA ALA A 18 4.71 -7.30 -4.09
C ALA A 18 3.33 -6.96 -4.67
N ARG A 19 2.27 -7.41 -4.00
CA ARG A 19 0.90 -6.98 -4.32
C ARG A 19 0.67 -5.60 -3.71
N ALA A 20 0.93 -4.55 -4.48
CA ALA A 20 0.56 -3.19 -4.09
C ALA A 20 -0.97 -3.07 -4.02
N PHE A 21 -1.48 -2.39 -3.00
CA PHE A 21 -2.90 -2.05 -2.91
C PHE A 21 -3.27 -1.08 -4.05
N CYS A 22 -4.42 -1.28 -4.69
CA CYS A 22 -4.92 -0.39 -5.74
C CYS A 22 -5.55 0.90 -5.17
N GLY A 23 -4.90 1.53 -4.19
CA GLY A 23 -5.34 2.80 -3.61
C GLY A 23 -4.59 3.97 -4.23
N PHE A 24 -5.29 5.06 -4.54
CA PHE A 24 -4.68 6.31 -5.00
C PHE A 24 -5.30 7.50 -4.26
N TYR A 25 -4.51 8.56 -4.06
CA TYR A 25 -4.99 9.83 -3.51
C TYR A 25 -5.59 10.67 -4.62
N VAL A 26 -6.69 11.38 -4.32
CA VAL A 26 -7.39 12.25 -5.27
C VAL A 26 -7.22 13.70 -4.83
N SER A 27 -6.83 14.58 -5.75
CA SER A 27 -6.90 16.04 -5.59
C SER A 27 -7.68 16.68 -6.72
N GLY A 28 -8.19 17.90 -6.48
CA GLY A 28 -8.73 18.76 -7.53
C GLY A 28 -7.69 19.03 -8.62
N ALA A 29 -8.16 19.29 -9.84
CA ALA A 29 -7.36 19.32 -11.08
C ALA A 29 -6.08 20.19 -11.03
N ASP A 30 -6.05 21.20 -10.16
CA ASP A 30 -4.94 22.17 -10.04
C ASP A 30 -4.19 22.10 -8.69
N GLY A 31 -4.52 21.14 -7.81
CA GLY A 31 -3.93 21.01 -6.47
C GLY A 31 -2.78 20.01 -6.40
N ASN A 32 -1.59 20.48 -5.99
CA ASN A 32 -0.48 19.58 -5.63
C ASN A 32 -0.81 18.82 -4.32
N LEU A 33 -0.97 17.51 -4.39
CA LEU A 33 -1.25 16.66 -3.23
C LEU A 33 0.07 16.22 -2.57
N TYR A 34 0.39 16.81 -1.42
CA TYR A 34 1.53 16.40 -0.59
C TYR A 34 1.05 15.50 0.55
N ASN A 35 1.43 14.23 0.49
CA ASN A 35 1.26 13.26 1.57
C ASN A 35 2.57 12.48 1.76
N ASN A 36 3.46 13.03 2.59
CA ASN A 36 4.85 12.59 2.68
C ASN A 36 5.02 11.35 3.59
N ALA A 37 4.11 11.13 4.55
CA ALA A 37 4.18 9.99 5.46
C ALA A 37 2.78 9.64 5.96
N THR A 38 2.13 8.68 5.30
CA THR A 38 0.95 8.04 5.85
C THR A 38 1.38 6.87 6.72
N GLN A 39 1.01 6.90 8.00
CA GLN A 39 1.18 5.75 8.88
C GLN A 39 -0.09 4.90 8.86
N VAL A 40 0.08 3.61 8.59
CA VAL A 40 -1.02 2.64 8.59
C VAL A 40 -0.74 1.59 9.65
N VAL A 41 -1.71 1.42 10.55
CA VAL A 41 -1.69 0.35 11.56
C VAL A 41 -2.85 -0.60 11.26
N LEU A 42 -2.51 -1.87 11.07
CA LEU A 42 -3.47 -2.96 10.85
C LEU A 42 -3.44 -3.91 12.05
N MET A 43 -4.59 -4.14 12.66
CA MET A 43 -4.77 -5.13 13.71
C MET A 43 -5.82 -6.17 13.29
N ARG A 44 -5.53 -7.44 13.58
CA ARG A 44 -6.42 -8.58 13.33
C ARG A 44 -6.68 -9.29 14.66
N ASP A 45 -7.95 -9.45 15.01
CA ASP A 45 -8.41 -10.28 16.11
C ASP A 45 -9.51 -11.24 15.61
N GLY A 46 -9.17 -12.52 15.47
CA GLY A 46 -10.03 -13.53 14.87
C GLY A 46 -10.54 -13.13 13.47
N ASN A 47 -11.84 -12.86 13.37
CA ASN A 47 -12.48 -12.41 12.13
C ASN A 47 -12.68 -10.88 12.04
N ARG A 48 -12.21 -10.13 13.05
CA ARG A 48 -12.27 -8.67 13.08
C ARG A 48 -10.93 -8.10 12.61
N THR A 49 -10.99 -7.16 11.68
CA THR A 49 -9.82 -6.42 11.21
C THR A 49 -10.07 -4.93 11.43
N VAL A 50 -9.12 -4.24 12.05
CA VAL A 50 -9.15 -2.78 12.27
C VAL A 50 -7.98 -2.18 11.50
N LEU A 51 -8.30 -1.20 10.66
CA LEU A 51 -7.34 -0.42 9.90
C LEU A 51 -7.41 1.02 10.41
N SER A 52 -6.33 1.50 11.01
CA SER A 52 -6.17 2.90 11.41
C SER A 52 -5.14 3.56 10.51
N MET A 53 -5.47 4.74 9.99
CA MET A 53 -4.60 5.51 9.11
C MET A 53 -4.43 6.93 9.64
N ALA A 54 -3.18 7.40 9.68
CA ALA A 54 -2.83 8.77 9.98
C ALA A 54 -2.16 9.38 8.74
N ASN A 55 -2.94 10.14 7.96
CA ASN A 55 -2.47 10.78 6.73
C ASN A 55 -1.83 12.13 7.07
N ASN A 56 -0.61 12.36 6.59
CA ASN A 56 0.06 13.66 6.67
C ASN A 56 -0.31 14.52 5.44
N TYR A 57 -1.60 14.78 5.26
CA TYR A 57 -2.12 15.60 4.15
C TYR A 57 -1.99 17.09 4.45
N GLN A 58 -1.47 17.86 3.48
CA GLN A 58 -1.36 19.32 3.55
C GLN A 58 -2.22 19.95 2.46
N GLY A 59 -3.38 20.49 2.83
CA GLY A 59 -4.34 21.14 1.93
C GLY A 59 -5.70 21.39 2.60
N PRO A 60 -6.66 22.00 1.89
CA PRO A 60 -8.00 22.23 2.41
C PRO A 60 -8.73 20.91 2.68
N PRO A 61 -9.30 20.67 3.88
CA PRO A 61 -9.95 19.39 4.20
C PRO A 61 -11.10 19.02 3.27
N GLN A 62 -11.84 20.00 2.76
CA GLN A 62 -12.94 19.79 1.81
C GLN A 62 -12.51 19.21 0.46
N ASP A 63 -11.22 19.32 0.10
CA ASP A 63 -10.68 18.83 -1.16
C ASP A 63 -9.98 17.47 -1.01
N PHE A 64 -9.96 16.92 0.21
CA PHE A 64 -9.36 15.63 0.51
C PHE A 64 -10.39 14.50 0.43
N ALA A 65 -10.10 13.49 -0.38
CA ALA A 65 -10.86 12.25 -0.41
C ALA A 65 -9.95 11.03 -0.42
N MET A 66 -10.33 9.99 0.33
CA MET A 66 -9.63 8.71 0.41
C MET A 66 -10.58 7.58 0.01
N VAL A 67 -10.21 6.83 -1.03
CA VAL A 67 -10.99 5.71 -1.54
C VAL A 67 -10.33 4.40 -1.13
N VAL A 68 -11.05 3.58 -0.37
CA VAL A 68 -10.58 2.25 0.07
C VAL A 68 -11.47 1.19 -0.59
N PRO A 69 -11.01 0.49 -1.64
CA PRO A 69 -11.77 -0.58 -2.26
C PRO A 69 -11.81 -1.82 -1.35
N VAL A 70 -13.01 -2.33 -1.10
CA VAL A 70 -13.22 -3.55 -0.31
C VAL A 70 -13.56 -4.70 -1.26
N PRO A 71 -12.75 -5.76 -1.33
CA PRO A 71 -13.05 -6.91 -2.17
C PRO A 71 -14.26 -7.68 -1.63
N VAL A 72 -15.18 -8.04 -2.54
CA VAL A 72 -16.25 -9.00 -2.28
C VAL A 72 -15.85 -10.37 -2.86
N VAL A 73 -16.13 -11.44 -2.12
CA VAL A 73 -15.98 -12.81 -2.63
C VAL A 73 -17.28 -13.14 -3.36
N LEU A 74 -17.22 -13.42 -4.67
CA LEU A 74 -18.34 -13.89 -5.49
C LEU A 74 -18.51 -15.40 -5.36
#